data_AF-A0AAU5DHK4-F1
#
_entry.id   AF-A0AAU5DHK4-F1
#
_cell.length_a   1.000
_cell.length_b   1.000
_cell.length_c   1.000
_cell.angle_alpha   90.00
_cell.angle_beta   90.00
_cell.angle_gamma   90.00
#
_symmetry.space_group_name_H-M   'P 1'
#
loop_
_entity.id
_entity.type
_entity.pdbx_description
1 polymer ?
#
loop_
_entity_poly.entity_id
_entity_poly.type
_entity_poly.pdbx_seq_one_letter_code
_entity_poly.pdbx_strand_id
1 'polypeptide(L)'
;MVDRDQQGRQDNPLAFISYSHGDSNHHDEKVRTLWLRLRAEGVNAEIDISAAEQPQRWADYMNKTIEEADFILVVASPSYKRRAEGAEDPGGGYGVPWEAAHIKHYMYTHPGTWEKRILKILMAGGTPDEFPNFLGPRQDPAMLERGLIARDELYAYLAPHLAHHRTHPGPGLLSHLCTATVDGKRLSDDMIKGSCGALLGEGAETIDKDLRSMLANLLDHPGEMAALRADPSLIYSARTESLRRDPPLQVIFRETAVQADAPSGPIPAHATVACVVGAANRDPRQFPDPDRFDPRRPGNNRGLAFSAGKHTCFGAQLARLEAEIAIQSLLTTFPRLRWAPQTTRTDAGFPMRTAATLQVSLN
;
A
#
# COMPACT_ATOMS: atom_id res chain seq x y z
N MET A 1 -11.71 34.33 -26.85
CA MET A 1 -10.68 34.06 -27.87
C MET A 1 -9.88 32.91 -27.32
N VAL A 2 -10.38 31.68 -27.49
CA VAL A 2 -9.61 30.48 -27.11
C VAL A 2 -8.48 30.39 -28.12
N ASP A 3 -7.28 30.22 -27.59
CA ASP A 3 -6.01 30.45 -28.26
C ASP A 3 -5.88 29.57 -29.52
N ARG A 4 -5.50 30.16 -30.66
CA ARG A 4 -5.25 29.40 -31.90
C ARG A 4 -4.17 28.33 -31.68
N ASP A 5 -3.28 28.55 -30.71
CA ASP A 5 -2.25 27.60 -30.30
C ASP A 5 -2.81 26.38 -29.56
N GLN A 6 -3.90 26.52 -28.78
CA GLN A 6 -4.57 25.38 -28.15
C GLN A 6 -5.38 24.55 -29.14
N GLN A 7 -6.00 25.19 -30.14
CA GLN A 7 -6.76 24.51 -31.19
C GLN A 7 -5.84 23.68 -32.10
N GLY A 8 -4.69 24.23 -32.53
CA GLY A 8 -3.71 23.52 -33.34
C GLY A 8 -3.02 22.35 -32.63
N ARG A 9 -2.87 22.44 -31.31
CA ARG A 9 -2.32 21.37 -30.46
C ARG A 9 -3.33 20.26 -30.15
N GLN A 10 -4.63 20.56 -30.13
CA GLN A 10 -5.69 19.54 -30.08
C GLN A 10 -5.80 18.73 -31.37
N ASP A 11 -5.56 19.35 -32.52
CA ASP A 11 -5.60 18.69 -33.84
C ASP A 11 -4.30 17.91 -34.17
N ASN A 12 -3.19 18.18 -33.47
CA ASN A 12 -1.90 17.51 -33.66
C ASN A 12 -1.11 17.40 -32.34
N PRO A 13 -1.44 16.41 -31.47
CA PRO A 13 -0.85 16.30 -30.14
C PRO A 13 0.63 15.89 -30.19
N LEU A 14 1.43 16.46 -29.29
CA LEU A 14 2.84 16.09 -29.11
C LEU A 14 2.95 14.80 -28.28
N ALA A 15 3.48 13.74 -28.89
CA ALA A 15 3.69 12.45 -28.25
C ALA A 15 5.20 12.17 -28.12
N PHE A 16 5.70 12.08 -26.89
CA PHE A 16 7.09 11.68 -26.62
C PHE A 16 7.17 10.18 -26.34
N ILE A 17 8.00 9.45 -27.10
CA ILE A 17 8.19 8.01 -26.94
C ILE A 17 9.47 7.76 -26.15
N SER A 18 9.29 7.35 -24.89
CA SER A 18 10.35 6.98 -23.95
C SER A 18 10.60 5.48 -24.04
N TYR A 19 11.84 5.11 -24.38
CA TYR A 19 12.24 3.72 -24.59
C TYR A 19 13.74 3.53 -24.31
N SER A 20 14.19 2.27 -24.26
CA SER A 20 15.57 1.95 -23.93
C SER A 20 16.38 1.61 -25.18
N HIS A 21 17.41 2.39 -25.49
CA HIS A 21 18.32 2.11 -26.60
C HIS A 21 19.22 0.89 -26.34
N GLY A 22 19.50 0.11 -27.39
CA GLY A 22 20.52 -0.94 -27.33
C GLY A 22 20.06 -2.26 -26.68
N ASP A 23 18.75 -2.50 -26.61
CA ASP A 23 18.18 -3.81 -26.24
C ASP A 23 18.47 -4.88 -27.29
N SER A 24 18.03 -4.63 -28.51
CA SER A 24 18.30 -5.43 -29.70
C SER A 24 17.95 -4.59 -30.92
N ASN A 25 18.62 -4.83 -32.05
CA ASN A 25 18.30 -4.13 -33.31
C ASN A 25 16.80 -4.27 -33.65
N HIS A 26 16.19 -5.41 -33.32
CA HIS A 26 14.77 -5.65 -33.53
C HIS A 26 13.85 -4.81 -32.61
N HIS A 27 14.26 -4.51 -31.37
CA HIS A 27 13.51 -3.63 -30.47
C HIS A 27 13.54 -2.18 -30.98
N ASP A 28 14.73 -1.68 -31.33
CA ASP A 28 14.91 -0.33 -31.85
C ASP A 28 14.15 -0.13 -33.17
N GLU A 29 14.14 -1.13 -34.06
CA GLU A 29 13.34 -1.14 -35.28
C GLU A 29 11.82 -1.11 -35.01
N LYS A 30 11.34 -1.85 -34.01
CA LYS A 30 9.93 -1.83 -33.59
C LYS A 30 9.52 -0.45 -33.07
N VAL A 31 10.35 0.18 -32.24
CA VAL A 31 10.10 1.55 -31.75
C VAL A 31 10.12 2.54 -32.90
N ARG A 32 11.08 2.45 -33.82
CA ARG A 32 11.14 3.29 -35.02
C ARG A 32 9.91 3.12 -35.91
N THR A 33 9.41 1.89 -36.04
CA THR A 33 8.20 1.59 -36.80
C THR A 33 6.96 2.21 -36.15
N LEU A 34 6.82 2.10 -34.82
CA LEU A 34 5.76 2.76 -34.07
C LEU A 34 5.82 4.28 -34.26
N TRP A 35 7.00 4.87 -34.13
CA TRP A 35 7.23 6.30 -34.34
C TRP A 35 6.81 6.77 -35.74
N LEU A 36 7.27 6.08 -36.79
CA LEU A 36 6.89 6.41 -38.18
C LEU A 36 5.39 6.27 -38.40
N ARG A 37 4.75 5.25 -37.81
CA ARG A 37 3.31 5.03 -37.94
C ARG A 37 2.51 6.15 -37.28
N LEU A 38 2.86 6.55 -36.06
CA LEU A 38 2.20 7.66 -35.36
C LEU A 38 2.25 8.95 -36.20
N ARG A 39 3.42 9.25 -36.80
CA ARG A 39 3.57 10.42 -37.68
C ARG A 39 2.76 10.32 -38.97
N ALA A 40 2.67 9.13 -39.56
CA ALA A 40 1.85 8.91 -40.76
C ALA A 40 0.35 9.10 -40.50
N GLU A 41 -0.10 8.84 -39.27
CA GLU A 41 -1.48 9.04 -38.81
C GLU A 41 -1.72 10.48 -38.29
N GLY A 42 -0.77 11.39 -38.45
CA GLY A 42 -0.91 12.80 -38.11
C GLY A 42 -0.60 13.16 -36.64
N VAL A 43 0.05 12.29 -35.88
CA VAL A 43 0.54 12.59 -34.52
C VAL A 43 1.94 13.21 -34.59
N ASN A 44 2.16 14.32 -33.89
CA ASN A 44 3.48 14.90 -33.71
C ASN A 44 4.30 14.06 -32.73
N ALA A 45 4.89 12.96 -33.22
CA ALA A 45 5.64 12.03 -32.38
C ALA A 45 7.16 12.32 -32.40
N GLU A 46 7.75 12.38 -31.21
CA GLU A 46 9.20 12.46 -30.96
C GLU A 46 9.67 11.17 -30.27
N ILE A 47 10.89 10.75 -30.56
CA ILE A 47 11.56 9.61 -29.88
C ILE A 47 12.78 10.15 -29.14
N ASP A 48 13.19 9.48 -28.06
CA ASP A 48 14.51 9.71 -27.48
C ASP A 48 15.58 9.44 -28.55
N ILE A 49 16.45 10.43 -28.78
CA ILE A 49 17.56 10.35 -29.75
C ILE A 49 18.83 10.25 -28.92
N SER A 50 19.70 9.29 -29.27
CA SER A 50 20.95 9.03 -28.56
C SER A 50 21.77 10.31 -28.33
N ALA A 51 22.28 10.47 -27.11
CA ALA A 51 23.13 11.59 -26.66
C ALA A 51 24.38 11.84 -27.53
N ALA A 52 24.73 10.93 -28.44
CA ALA A 52 25.82 11.10 -29.40
C ALA A 52 25.51 12.10 -30.55
N GLU A 53 24.25 12.50 -30.76
CA GLU A 53 23.87 13.30 -31.93
C GLU A 53 23.84 14.83 -31.72
N GLN A 54 23.73 15.36 -30.48
CA GLN A 54 23.82 16.82 -30.21
C GLN A 54 24.47 17.16 -28.84
N PRO A 55 25.67 17.78 -28.79
CA PRO A 55 26.42 17.98 -27.54
C PRO A 55 26.05 19.19 -26.66
N GLN A 56 24.86 19.81 -26.76
CA GLN A 56 24.53 20.94 -25.87
C GLN A 56 23.15 20.81 -25.21
N ARG A 57 23.19 20.76 -23.86
CA ARG A 57 22.06 20.81 -22.92
C ARG A 57 20.98 19.74 -23.13
N TRP A 58 21.39 18.49 -23.28
CA TRP A 58 20.51 17.32 -23.32
C TRP A 58 19.49 17.31 -22.16
N ALA A 59 19.90 17.68 -20.93
CA ALA A 59 18.99 17.81 -19.79
C ALA A 59 17.91 18.90 -19.97
N ASP A 60 18.24 20.07 -20.52
CA ASP A 60 17.24 21.14 -20.72
C ASP A 60 16.27 20.77 -21.86
N TYR A 61 16.77 20.11 -22.92
CA TYR A 61 15.94 19.61 -24.02
C TYR A 61 14.96 18.54 -23.53
N MET A 62 15.45 17.54 -22.80
CA MET A 62 14.61 16.44 -22.29
C MET A 62 13.61 16.90 -21.23
N ASN A 63 14.00 17.83 -20.35
CA ASN A 63 13.07 18.50 -19.42
C ASN A 63 11.91 19.12 -20.20
N LYS A 64 12.26 19.91 -21.23
CA LYS A 64 11.29 20.63 -22.05
C LYS A 64 10.39 19.67 -22.82
N THR A 65 10.93 18.63 -23.45
CA THR A 65 10.15 17.66 -24.24
C THR A 65 9.19 16.85 -23.36
N ILE A 66 9.61 16.38 -22.19
CA ILE A 66 8.73 15.64 -21.26
C ILE A 66 7.66 16.56 -20.66
N GLU A 67 8.01 17.80 -20.31
CA GLU A 67 7.06 18.77 -19.75
C GLU A 67 6.07 19.31 -20.80
N GLU A 68 6.49 19.47 -22.06
CA GLU A 68 5.65 20.01 -23.13
C GLU A 68 4.81 18.93 -23.83
N ALA A 69 5.19 17.64 -23.76
CA ALA A 69 4.46 16.56 -24.43
C ALA A 69 3.03 16.38 -23.88
N ASP A 70 2.05 16.32 -24.79
CA ASP A 70 0.66 16.01 -24.47
C ASP A 70 0.49 14.55 -24.04
N PHE A 71 1.32 13.66 -24.59
CA PHE A 71 1.37 12.25 -24.23
C PHE A 71 2.81 11.75 -24.09
N ILE A 72 3.05 10.90 -23.10
CA ILE A 72 4.33 10.19 -22.89
C ILE A 72 4.07 8.70 -23.06
N LEU A 73 4.63 8.12 -24.12
CA LEU A 73 4.47 6.71 -24.47
C LEU A 73 5.68 5.95 -23.93
N VAL A 74 5.49 5.18 -22.87
CA VAL A 74 6.57 4.39 -22.27
C VAL A 74 6.56 2.99 -22.88
N VAL A 75 7.61 2.65 -23.62
CA VAL A 75 7.75 1.33 -24.26
C VAL A 75 8.41 0.35 -23.30
N ALA A 76 7.69 -0.72 -22.95
CA ALA A 76 8.22 -1.76 -22.08
C ALA A 76 9.36 -2.54 -22.75
N SER A 77 10.43 -2.77 -21.98
CA SER A 77 11.48 -3.72 -22.33
C SER A 77 12.25 -4.17 -21.07
N PRO A 78 12.91 -5.34 -21.11
CA PRO A 78 13.72 -5.80 -19.98
C PRO A 78 14.82 -4.80 -19.57
N SER A 79 15.48 -4.12 -20.51
CA SER A 79 16.48 -3.10 -20.14
C SER A 79 15.84 -1.81 -19.66
N TYR A 80 14.71 -1.38 -20.23
CA TYR A 80 14.01 -0.17 -19.77
C TYR A 80 13.67 -0.31 -18.29
N LYS A 81 13.12 -1.46 -17.88
CA LYS A 81 12.88 -1.77 -16.46
C LYS A 81 14.16 -1.68 -15.62
N ARG A 82 15.20 -2.42 -15.99
CA ARG A 82 16.46 -2.43 -15.23
C ARG A 82 17.03 -1.02 -15.06
N ARG A 83 17.04 -0.20 -16.11
CA ARG A 83 17.55 1.17 -16.11
C ARG A 83 16.69 2.12 -15.27
N ALA A 84 15.38 2.08 -15.46
CA ALA A 84 14.43 2.92 -14.74
C ALA A 84 14.40 2.62 -13.22
N GLU A 85 14.79 1.40 -12.84
CA GLU A 85 14.92 0.91 -11.46
C GLU A 85 16.34 1.08 -10.87
N GLY A 86 17.29 1.60 -11.66
CA GLY A 86 18.66 1.85 -11.18
C GLY A 86 19.52 0.60 -11.03
N ALA A 87 19.21 -0.47 -11.77
CA ALA A 87 19.90 -1.76 -11.73
C ALA A 87 20.90 -1.96 -12.90
N GLU A 88 21.46 -0.88 -13.47
CA GLU A 88 22.48 -0.92 -14.53
C GLU A 88 23.87 -0.54 -13.98
N ASP A 89 24.94 -1.09 -14.57
CA ASP A 89 26.32 -0.77 -14.20
C ASP A 89 26.68 0.70 -14.52
N PRO A 90 27.50 1.37 -13.70
CA PRO A 90 27.88 2.76 -13.94
C PRO A 90 28.66 2.89 -15.27
N GLY A 91 28.08 3.61 -16.25
CA GLY A 91 28.76 3.94 -17.51
C GLY A 91 27.92 3.86 -18.78
N GLY A 92 26.66 3.40 -18.73
CA GLY A 92 25.76 3.33 -19.88
C GLY A 92 24.34 3.83 -19.57
N GLY A 93 23.57 4.14 -20.61
CA GLY A 93 22.10 4.23 -20.52
C GLY A 93 21.50 5.39 -19.73
N TYR A 94 22.18 6.54 -19.58
CA TYR A 94 21.75 7.65 -18.72
C TYR A 94 20.40 8.32 -19.06
N GLY A 95 19.81 8.04 -20.23
CA GLY A 95 18.51 8.56 -20.65
C GLY A 95 17.36 8.06 -19.79
N VAL A 96 17.14 6.74 -19.81
CA VAL A 96 16.01 6.09 -19.14
C VAL A 96 15.92 6.35 -17.63
N PRO A 97 17.01 6.31 -16.83
CA PRO A 97 16.93 6.64 -15.40
C PRO A 97 16.39 8.05 -15.15
N TRP A 98 16.72 8.99 -16.03
CA TRP A 98 16.36 10.39 -15.93
C TRP A 98 14.92 10.62 -16.39
N GLU A 99 14.53 10.07 -17.55
CA GLU A 99 13.13 10.05 -18.01
C GLU A 99 12.20 9.42 -16.96
N ALA A 100 12.60 8.28 -16.40
CA ALA A 100 11.86 7.59 -15.36
C ALA A 100 11.70 8.46 -14.10
N ALA A 101 12.70 9.27 -13.73
CA ALA A 101 12.60 10.20 -12.61
C ALA A 101 11.53 11.28 -12.87
N HIS A 102 11.48 11.85 -14.07
CA HIS A 102 10.46 12.82 -14.46
C HIS A 102 9.06 12.22 -14.53
N ILE A 103 8.92 11.03 -15.12
CA ILE A 103 7.65 10.30 -15.17
C ILE A 103 7.16 9.99 -13.76
N LYS A 104 8.04 9.49 -12.86
CA LYS A 104 7.73 9.27 -11.44
C LYS A 104 7.25 10.55 -10.76
N HIS A 105 7.94 11.67 -10.97
CA HIS A 105 7.58 12.96 -10.39
C HIS A 105 6.23 13.46 -10.90
N TYR A 106 5.94 13.32 -12.20
CA TYR A 106 4.64 13.70 -12.77
C TYR A 106 3.50 12.84 -12.20
N MET A 107 3.67 11.51 -12.15
CA MET A 107 2.68 10.59 -11.57
C MET A 107 2.38 10.92 -10.10
N TYR A 108 3.41 11.32 -9.37
CA TYR A 108 3.29 11.70 -7.97
C TYR A 108 2.55 13.03 -7.78
N THR A 109 2.81 14.03 -8.63
CA THR A 109 2.16 15.36 -8.57
C THR A 109 0.76 15.39 -9.18
N HIS A 110 0.37 14.38 -9.96
CA HIS A 110 -0.93 14.29 -10.66
C HIS A 110 -1.68 12.98 -10.34
N PRO A 111 -1.98 12.70 -9.05
CA PRO A 111 -2.65 11.47 -8.64
C PRO A 111 -4.03 11.34 -9.32
N GLY A 112 -4.35 10.12 -9.79
CA GLY A 112 -5.66 9.81 -10.40
C GLY A 112 -5.90 10.40 -11.80
N THR A 113 -4.96 11.17 -12.36
CA THR A 113 -5.10 11.77 -13.70
C THR A 113 -3.91 11.51 -14.61
N TRP A 114 -2.78 11.09 -14.06
CA TRP A 114 -1.55 10.85 -14.83
C TRP A 114 -1.72 9.85 -15.98
N GLU A 115 -2.63 8.87 -15.87
CA GLU A 115 -2.90 7.85 -16.90
C GLU A 115 -3.47 8.45 -18.20
N LYS A 116 -4.01 9.68 -18.15
CA LYS A 116 -4.48 10.39 -19.35
C LYS A 116 -3.33 10.92 -20.20
N ARG A 117 -2.14 11.06 -19.62
CA ARG A 117 -0.94 11.60 -20.25
C ARG A 117 0.12 10.53 -20.49
N ILE A 118 0.33 9.62 -19.53
CA ILE A 118 1.36 8.59 -19.63
C ILE A 118 0.72 7.28 -20.09
N LEU A 119 1.06 6.87 -21.31
CA LEU A 119 0.54 5.68 -21.97
C LEU A 119 1.57 4.56 -21.93
N LYS A 120 1.13 3.38 -21.51
CA LYS A 120 1.96 2.17 -21.40
C LYS A 120 1.91 1.41 -22.73
N ILE A 121 3.06 1.25 -23.39
CA ILE A 121 3.17 0.56 -24.68
C ILE A 121 3.87 -0.78 -24.47
N LEU A 122 3.11 -1.86 -24.66
CA LEU A 122 3.64 -3.22 -24.66
C LEU A 122 3.78 -3.70 -26.12
N MET A 123 5.01 -3.95 -26.55
CA MET A 123 5.29 -4.43 -27.91
C MET A 123 4.90 -5.91 -28.07
N ALA A 124 4.56 -6.31 -29.30
CA ALA A 124 4.23 -7.71 -29.59
C ALA A 124 5.38 -8.66 -29.20
N GLY A 125 5.04 -9.60 -28.31
CA GLY A 125 5.97 -10.57 -27.72
C GLY A 125 6.55 -10.18 -26.35
N GLY A 126 6.27 -8.98 -25.85
CA GLY A 126 6.66 -8.55 -24.50
C GLY A 126 5.66 -8.96 -23.41
N THR A 127 6.08 -8.87 -22.16
CA THR A 127 5.27 -9.17 -20.97
C THR A 127 5.01 -7.91 -20.11
N PRO A 128 3.86 -7.79 -19.41
CA PRO A 128 3.60 -6.64 -18.52
C PRO A 128 4.64 -6.44 -17.41
N ASP A 129 5.34 -7.49 -17.00
CA ASP A 129 6.40 -7.43 -15.97
C ASP A 129 7.65 -6.67 -16.44
N GLU A 130 7.73 -6.33 -17.73
CA GLU A 130 8.79 -5.49 -18.32
C GLU A 130 8.55 -3.99 -18.11
N PHE A 131 7.41 -3.56 -17.56
CA PHE A 131 7.27 -2.19 -17.07
C PHE A 131 8.04 -1.98 -15.76
N PRO A 132 8.63 -0.80 -15.54
CA PRO A 132 9.17 -0.44 -14.23
C PRO A 132 8.07 -0.51 -13.16
N ASN A 133 8.43 -0.93 -11.95
CA ASN A 133 7.47 -1.15 -10.86
C ASN A 133 6.59 0.08 -10.55
N PHE A 134 7.07 1.31 -10.81
CA PHE A 134 6.28 2.53 -10.60
C PHE A 134 5.20 2.76 -11.66
N LEU A 135 5.33 2.21 -12.86
CA LEU A 135 4.33 2.22 -13.94
C LEU A 135 3.50 0.93 -14.00
N GLY A 136 4.02 -0.13 -13.37
CA GLY A 136 3.28 -1.35 -13.10
C GLY A 136 1.95 -1.05 -12.38
N PRO A 137 0.97 -1.94 -12.47
CA PRO A 137 -0.28 -1.78 -11.75
C PRO A 137 0.01 -1.57 -10.25
N ARG A 138 -0.24 -0.35 -9.74
CA ARG A 138 -0.14 -0.04 -8.29
C ARG A 138 -1.08 -0.94 -7.50
N GLN A 139 -2.16 -1.35 -8.16
CA GLN A 139 -3.04 -2.48 -7.87
C GLN A 139 -3.45 -3.09 -9.22
N ASP A 140 -3.63 -4.41 -9.29
CA ASP A 140 -4.25 -5.08 -10.45
C ASP A 140 -5.53 -4.33 -10.86
N PRO A 141 -5.69 -3.86 -12.12
CA PRO A 141 -6.86 -3.11 -12.55
C PRO A 141 -8.18 -3.82 -12.26
N ALA A 142 -8.20 -5.15 -12.39
CA ALA A 142 -9.39 -5.93 -12.06
C ALA A 142 -9.66 -5.93 -10.54
N MET A 143 -8.62 -5.87 -9.71
CA MET A 143 -8.76 -5.70 -8.27
C MET A 143 -9.28 -4.31 -7.90
N LEU A 144 -8.80 -3.25 -8.56
CA LEU A 144 -9.29 -1.89 -8.36
C LEU A 144 -10.77 -1.78 -8.74
N GLU A 145 -11.15 -2.32 -9.90
CA GLU A 145 -12.54 -2.35 -10.35
C GLU A 145 -13.43 -3.08 -9.35
N ARG A 146 -13.05 -4.29 -8.91
CA ARG A 146 -13.79 -5.03 -7.87
C ARG A 146 -13.91 -4.23 -6.57
N GLY A 147 -12.85 -3.53 -6.16
CA GLY A 147 -12.86 -2.69 -4.97
C GLY A 147 -13.83 -1.51 -5.08
N LEU A 148 -13.90 -0.86 -6.24
CA LEU A 148 -14.84 0.23 -6.52
C LEU A 148 -16.28 -0.27 -6.55
N ILE A 149 -16.54 -1.42 -7.18
CA ILE A 149 -17.87 -2.06 -7.18
C ILE A 149 -18.30 -2.38 -5.74
N ALA A 150 -17.44 -3.03 -4.95
CA ALA A 150 -17.76 -3.37 -3.56
C ALA A 150 -18.02 -2.13 -2.68
N ARG A 151 -17.29 -1.03 -2.92
CA ARG A 151 -17.54 0.26 -2.26
C ARG A 151 -18.95 0.77 -2.61
N ASP A 152 -19.30 0.77 -3.89
CA ASP A 152 -20.57 1.31 -4.37
C ASP A 152 -21.75 0.48 -3.87
N GLU A 153 -21.61 -0.85 -3.84
CA GLU A 153 -22.58 -1.77 -3.23
C GLU A 153 -22.76 -1.51 -1.73
N LEU A 154 -21.66 -1.34 -0.98
CA LEU A 154 -21.72 -0.98 0.44
C LEU A 154 -22.41 0.36 0.65
N TYR A 155 -22.13 1.35 -0.20
CA TYR A 155 -22.71 2.68 -0.09
C TYR A 155 -24.21 2.67 -0.40
N ALA A 156 -24.62 1.89 -1.39
CA ALA A 156 -26.02 1.64 -1.71
C ALA A 156 -26.73 0.91 -0.56
N TYR A 157 -26.07 -0.07 0.06
CA TYR A 157 -26.59 -0.78 1.24
C TYR A 157 -26.78 0.16 2.43
N LEU A 158 -25.82 1.03 2.73
CA LEU A 158 -25.88 1.94 3.88
C LEU A 158 -26.92 3.06 3.71
N ALA A 159 -27.15 3.55 2.49
CA ALA A 159 -28.01 4.70 2.22
C ALA A 159 -29.41 4.65 2.88
N PRO A 160 -30.21 3.58 2.74
CA PRO A 160 -31.51 3.50 3.41
C PRO A 160 -31.41 3.50 4.94
N HIS A 161 -30.35 2.90 5.52
CA HIS A 161 -30.13 2.92 6.97
C HIS A 161 -29.79 4.32 7.48
N LEU A 162 -29.00 5.09 6.73
CA LEU A 162 -28.68 6.48 7.08
C LEU A 162 -29.94 7.35 7.03
N ALA A 163 -30.74 7.24 5.96
CA ALA A 163 -32.00 7.96 5.82
C ALA A 163 -32.97 7.65 6.97
N HIS A 164 -33.05 6.38 7.37
CA HIS A 164 -33.85 5.96 8.52
C HIS A 164 -33.32 6.58 9.81
N HIS A 165 -32.04 6.42 10.14
CA HIS A 165 -31.48 6.94 11.40
C HIS A 165 -31.46 8.47 11.51
N ARG A 166 -31.45 9.19 10.38
CA ARG A 166 -31.59 10.66 10.39
C ARG A 166 -32.96 11.13 10.87
N THR A 167 -34.01 10.35 10.60
CA THR A 167 -35.40 10.65 10.98
C THR A 167 -35.85 9.91 12.23
N HIS A 168 -35.20 8.78 12.54
CA HIS A 168 -35.49 7.91 13.68
C HIS A 168 -34.19 7.58 14.44
N PRO A 169 -33.63 8.53 15.21
CA PRO A 169 -32.45 8.27 16.02
C PRO A 169 -32.72 7.17 17.05
N GLY A 170 -31.79 6.23 17.18
CA GLY A 170 -31.82 5.13 18.15
C GLY A 170 -30.45 4.80 18.72
N PRO A 171 -30.29 3.67 19.42
CA PRO A 171 -28.99 3.20 19.87
C PRO A 171 -28.10 2.78 18.69
N GLY A 172 -26.79 2.71 18.93
CA GLY A 172 -25.82 2.16 17.98
C GLY A 172 -25.01 3.19 17.19
N LEU A 173 -23.92 2.71 16.60
CA LEU A 173 -22.89 3.56 15.97
C LEU A 173 -23.42 4.35 14.77
N LEU A 174 -24.21 3.74 13.88
CA LEU A 174 -24.76 4.43 12.71
C LEU A 174 -25.67 5.60 13.11
N SER A 175 -26.55 5.39 14.10
CA SER A 175 -27.39 6.45 14.65
C SER A 175 -26.57 7.57 15.28
N HIS A 176 -25.52 7.20 16.04
CA HIS A 176 -24.59 8.17 16.61
C HIS A 176 -23.90 9.01 15.52
N LEU A 177 -23.38 8.38 14.46
CA LEU A 177 -22.75 9.09 13.33
C LEU A 177 -23.73 10.01 12.59
N CYS A 178 -25.00 9.58 12.40
CA CYS A 178 -26.04 10.41 11.78
C CYS A 178 -26.44 11.63 12.63
N THR A 179 -26.23 11.59 13.95
CA THR A 179 -26.61 12.66 14.89
C THR A 179 -25.42 13.49 15.37
N ALA A 180 -24.19 12.99 15.20
CA ALA A 180 -22.96 13.66 15.56
C ALA A 180 -22.79 15.01 14.84
N THR A 181 -22.20 15.95 15.58
CA THR A 181 -21.85 17.28 15.09
C THR A 181 -20.38 17.54 15.41
N VAL A 182 -19.61 17.96 14.41
CA VAL A 182 -18.19 18.33 14.53
C VAL A 182 -18.06 19.76 14.02
N ASP A 183 -17.46 20.65 14.83
CA ASP A 183 -17.33 22.08 14.52
C ASP A 183 -18.66 22.74 14.10
N GLY A 184 -19.75 22.37 14.78
CA GLY A 184 -21.10 22.88 14.51
C GLY A 184 -21.78 22.31 13.25
N LYS A 185 -21.16 21.35 12.54
CA LYS A 185 -21.70 20.73 11.33
C LYS A 185 -21.97 19.23 11.52
N ARG A 186 -23.09 18.75 10.98
CA ARG A 186 -23.36 17.31 10.91
C ARG A 186 -22.49 16.67 9.84
N LEU A 187 -22.15 15.40 10.04
CA LEU A 187 -21.48 14.60 9.02
C LEU A 187 -22.39 14.42 7.79
N SER A 188 -21.81 14.49 6.59
CA SER A 188 -22.53 14.16 5.36
C SER A 188 -22.71 12.64 5.24
N ASP A 189 -23.67 12.21 4.42
CA ASP A 189 -23.85 10.78 4.16
C ASP A 189 -22.59 10.14 3.57
N ASP A 190 -21.86 10.85 2.72
CA ASP A 190 -20.62 10.34 2.13
C ASP A 190 -19.49 10.20 3.17
N MET A 191 -19.39 11.14 4.12
CA MET A 191 -18.45 11.02 5.24
C MET A 191 -18.80 9.80 6.12
N ILE A 192 -20.08 9.59 6.41
CA ILE A 192 -20.53 8.45 7.23
C ILE A 192 -20.28 7.14 6.49
N LYS A 193 -20.66 7.04 5.22
CA LYS A 193 -20.42 5.87 4.36
C LYS A 193 -18.92 5.54 4.27
N GLY A 194 -18.09 6.55 4.01
CA GLY A 194 -16.63 6.40 3.97
C GLY A 194 -16.05 5.93 5.31
N SER A 195 -16.53 6.49 6.42
CA SER A 195 -16.12 6.08 7.76
C SER A 195 -16.51 4.62 8.06
N CYS A 196 -17.73 4.21 7.69
CA CYS A 196 -18.18 2.82 7.81
C CYS A 196 -17.37 1.86 6.94
N GLY A 197 -17.03 2.26 5.71
CA GLY A 197 -16.15 1.49 4.83
C GLY A 197 -14.76 1.27 5.45
N ALA A 198 -14.14 2.34 5.95
CA ALA A 198 -12.87 2.26 6.66
C ALA A 198 -12.95 1.34 7.90
N LEU A 199 -13.99 1.51 8.72
CA LEU A 199 -14.26 0.67 9.90
C LEU A 199 -14.34 -0.83 9.57
N LEU A 200 -15.07 -1.18 8.51
CA LEU A 200 -15.24 -2.57 8.09
C LEU A 200 -13.92 -3.16 7.56
N GLY A 201 -13.20 -2.42 6.72
CA GLY A 201 -11.92 -2.87 6.17
C GLY A 201 -10.83 -2.99 7.24
N GLU A 202 -10.60 -1.92 7.99
CA GLU A 202 -9.52 -1.84 8.98
C GLU A 202 -9.83 -2.67 10.22
N GLY A 203 -11.10 -2.77 10.63
CA GLY A 203 -11.50 -3.48 11.84
C GLY A 203 -11.56 -5.00 11.67
N ALA A 204 -12.04 -5.49 10.53
CA ALA A 204 -12.27 -6.93 10.35
C ALA A 204 -10.98 -7.72 10.16
N GLU A 205 -10.07 -7.23 9.31
CA GLU A 205 -8.87 -7.98 8.96
C GLU A 205 -7.85 -7.99 10.11
N THR A 206 -7.75 -6.90 10.85
CA THR A 206 -6.74 -6.73 11.90
C THR A 206 -7.05 -7.58 13.13
N ILE A 207 -8.31 -7.66 13.55
CA ILE A 207 -8.69 -8.45 14.73
C ILE A 207 -8.59 -9.95 14.48
N ASP A 208 -8.94 -10.42 13.27
CA ASP A 208 -8.72 -11.81 12.85
C ASP A 208 -7.25 -12.21 13.00
N LYS A 209 -6.32 -11.36 12.53
CA LYS A 209 -4.88 -11.59 12.61
C LYS A 209 -4.34 -11.50 14.04
N ASP A 210 -4.87 -10.60 14.85
CA ASP A 210 -4.52 -10.48 16.29
C ASP A 210 -4.87 -11.79 17.01
N LEU A 211 -6.12 -12.25 16.87
CA LEU A 211 -6.60 -13.51 17.43
C LEU A 211 -5.76 -14.71 16.97
N ARG A 212 -5.48 -14.79 15.67
CA ARG A 212 -4.67 -15.88 15.11
C ARG A 212 -3.24 -15.88 15.64
N SER A 213 -2.61 -14.70 15.71
CA SER A 213 -1.24 -14.58 16.22
C SER A 213 -1.18 -14.90 17.72
N MET A 214 -2.15 -14.43 18.49
CA MET A 214 -2.27 -14.73 19.92
C MET A 214 -2.46 -16.23 20.16
N LEU A 215 -3.37 -16.87 19.41
CA LEU A 215 -3.59 -18.30 19.52
C LEU A 215 -2.35 -19.10 19.09
N ALA A 216 -1.71 -18.75 17.97
CA ALA A 216 -0.48 -19.39 17.52
C ALA A 216 0.62 -19.31 18.58
N ASN A 217 0.82 -18.14 19.20
CA ASN A 217 1.79 -17.95 20.27
C ASN A 217 1.49 -18.82 21.49
N LEU A 218 0.22 -18.94 21.91
CA LEU A 218 -0.17 -19.83 23.01
C LEU A 218 0.02 -21.32 22.67
N LEU A 219 -0.29 -21.72 21.44
CA LEU A 219 -0.10 -23.11 20.98
C LEU A 219 1.39 -23.49 20.91
N ASP A 220 2.25 -22.56 20.50
CA ASP A 220 3.71 -22.72 20.50
C ASP A 220 4.29 -22.78 21.94
N HIS A 221 3.54 -22.30 22.95
CA HIS A 221 3.98 -22.20 24.34
C HIS A 221 2.92 -22.81 25.30
N PRO A 222 2.75 -24.15 25.32
CA PRO A 222 1.68 -24.81 26.07
C PRO A 222 1.73 -24.54 27.59
N GLY A 223 2.91 -24.25 28.15
CA GLY A 223 3.04 -23.83 29.55
C GLY A 223 2.39 -22.47 29.83
N GLU A 224 2.53 -21.51 28.91
CA GLU A 224 1.86 -20.21 29.02
C GLU A 224 0.35 -20.34 28.80
N MET A 225 -0.07 -21.18 27.85
CA MET A 225 -1.48 -21.49 27.66
C MET A 225 -2.10 -22.14 28.91
N ALA A 226 -1.38 -23.05 29.59
CA ALA A 226 -1.83 -23.66 30.84
C ALA A 226 -1.93 -22.63 31.98
N ALA A 227 -0.96 -21.72 32.10
CA ALA A 227 -1.01 -20.64 33.08
C ALA A 227 -2.21 -19.71 32.84
N LEU A 228 -2.49 -19.36 31.58
CA LEU A 228 -3.64 -18.53 31.20
C LEU A 228 -4.99 -19.20 31.52
N ARG A 229 -5.08 -20.52 31.39
CA ARG A 229 -6.26 -21.30 31.80
C ARG A 229 -6.47 -21.29 33.31
N ALA A 230 -5.38 -21.37 34.07
CA ALA A 230 -5.43 -21.32 35.53
C ALA A 230 -5.75 -19.91 36.06
N ASP A 231 -5.30 -18.87 35.35
CA ASP A 231 -5.51 -17.48 35.70
C ASP A 231 -5.86 -16.62 34.45
N PRO A 232 -7.16 -16.43 34.16
CA PRO A 232 -7.62 -15.59 33.05
C PRO A 232 -7.23 -14.11 33.18
N SER A 233 -6.78 -13.63 34.34
CA SER A 233 -6.32 -12.24 34.47
C SER A 233 -5.05 -11.96 33.63
N LEU A 234 -4.34 -13.01 33.23
CA LEU A 234 -3.15 -12.94 32.37
C LEU A 234 -3.45 -12.67 30.89
N ILE A 235 -4.72 -12.78 30.46
CA ILE A 235 -5.12 -12.64 29.04
C ILE A 235 -4.68 -11.29 28.47
N TYR A 236 -4.89 -10.20 29.19
CA TYR A 236 -4.47 -8.87 28.75
C TYR A 236 -2.96 -8.82 28.48
N SER A 237 -2.16 -9.31 29.42
CA SER A 237 -0.69 -9.28 29.32
C SER A 237 -0.17 -10.19 28.20
N ALA A 238 -0.75 -11.39 28.05
CA ALA A 238 -0.43 -12.30 26.95
C ALA A 238 -0.78 -11.70 25.59
N ARG A 239 -1.91 -10.99 25.48
CA ARG A 239 -2.29 -10.28 24.25
C ARG A 239 -1.33 -9.15 23.93
N THR A 240 -0.98 -8.31 24.91
CA THR A 240 -0.03 -7.20 24.69
C THR A 240 1.32 -7.72 24.23
N GLU A 241 1.80 -8.83 24.80
CA GLU A 241 3.03 -9.47 24.33
C GLU A 241 2.88 -10.07 22.92
N SER A 242 1.72 -10.66 22.60
CA SER A 242 1.46 -11.19 21.26
C SER A 242 1.48 -10.06 20.22
N LEU A 243 0.82 -8.93 20.48
CA LEU A 243 0.82 -7.77 19.59
C LEU A 243 2.21 -7.14 19.44
N ARG A 244 3.02 -7.14 20.50
CA ARG A 244 4.41 -6.71 20.41
C ARG A 244 5.17 -7.67 19.49
N ARG A 245 5.13 -8.98 19.76
CA ARG A 245 5.93 -9.96 19.02
C ARG A 245 5.47 -10.10 17.56
N ASP A 246 4.18 -10.20 17.34
CA ASP A 246 3.53 -10.52 16.06
C ASP A 246 2.37 -9.54 15.80
N PRO A 247 2.64 -8.23 15.59
CA PRO A 247 1.58 -7.28 15.28
C PRO A 247 0.93 -7.63 13.94
N PRO A 248 -0.41 -7.55 13.81
CA PRO A 248 -1.08 -7.75 12.52
C PRO A 248 -0.50 -6.88 11.41
N LEU A 249 -0.31 -5.60 11.69
CA LEU A 249 0.21 -4.60 10.76
C LEU A 249 1.72 -4.44 10.98
N GLN A 250 2.52 -4.80 9.98
CA GLN A 250 3.98 -4.81 10.08
C GLN A 250 4.63 -3.51 9.61
N VAL A 251 3.97 -2.78 8.70
CA VAL A 251 4.49 -1.54 8.11
C VAL A 251 3.36 -0.53 7.95
N ILE A 252 3.67 0.72 8.25
CA ILE A 252 2.78 1.86 8.02
C ILE A 252 3.57 2.89 7.21
N PHE A 253 2.95 3.45 6.18
CA PHE A 253 3.61 4.48 5.38
C PHE A 253 3.29 5.89 5.89
N ARG A 254 4.27 6.77 5.76
CA ARG A 254 4.17 8.21 5.97
C ARG A 254 4.78 8.93 4.79
N GLU A 255 4.45 10.20 4.67
CA GLU A 255 5.08 11.10 3.73
C GLU A 255 5.62 12.30 4.50
N THR A 256 6.85 12.68 4.21
CA THR A 256 7.44 13.88 4.79
C THR A 256 6.84 15.12 4.11
N ALA A 257 6.31 16.07 4.90
CA ALA A 257 5.80 17.33 4.32
C ALA A 257 6.93 18.28 3.90
N VAL A 258 8.07 18.19 4.58
CA VAL A 258 9.31 18.94 4.36
C VAL A 258 10.49 18.01 4.64
N GLN A 259 11.72 18.41 4.30
CA GLN A 259 12.90 17.62 4.68
C GLN A 259 12.89 17.36 6.19
N ALA A 260 13.15 16.12 6.59
CA ALA A 260 13.19 15.69 7.98
C ALA A 260 14.54 15.06 8.31
N ASP A 261 15.05 15.30 9.51
CA ASP A 261 16.29 14.65 9.96
C ASP A 261 15.97 13.31 10.64
N ALA A 262 16.71 12.26 10.27
CA ALA A 262 16.68 10.96 10.94
C ALA A 262 18.10 10.57 11.42
N PRO A 263 18.23 9.63 12.37
CA PRO A 263 19.55 9.16 12.81
C PRO A 263 20.43 8.61 11.68
N SER A 264 19.84 8.15 10.58
CA SER A 264 20.51 7.65 9.38
C SER A 264 20.84 8.75 8.36
N GLY A 265 20.49 10.02 8.62
CA GLY A 265 20.67 11.15 7.71
C GLY A 265 19.35 11.84 7.32
N PRO A 266 19.43 12.90 6.51
CA PRO A 266 18.26 13.65 6.08
C PRO A 266 17.36 12.82 5.13
N ILE A 267 16.06 12.93 5.35
CA ILE A 267 14.99 12.40 4.49
C ILE A 267 14.44 13.58 3.69
N PRO A 268 14.42 13.54 2.35
CA PRO A 268 13.89 14.62 1.52
C PRO A 268 12.43 14.95 1.83
N ALA A 269 12.00 16.17 1.48
CA ALA A 269 10.57 16.50 1.43
C ALA A 269 9.83 15.58 0.45
N HIS A 270 8.57 15.26 0.75
CA HIS A 270 7.70 14.41 -0.07
C HIS A 270 8.19 12.98 -0.28
N ALA A 271 9.14 12.53 0.54
CA ALA A 271 9.60 11.15 0.53
C ALA A 271 8.60 10.25 1.25
N THR A 272 8.32 9.09 0.65
CA THR A 272 7.58 8.02 1.33
C THR A 272 8.50 7.33 2.34
N VAL A 273 8.10 7.30 3.60
CA VAL A 273 8.79 6.64 4.70
C VAL A 273 8.00 5.42 5.14
N ALA A 274 8.65 4.25 5.13
CA ALA A 274 8.09 3.01 5.65
C ALA A 274 8.43 2.87 7.14
N CYS A 275 7.43 3.05 8.01
CA CYS A 275 7.56 2.79 9.45
C CYS A 275 7.32 1.30 9.71
N VAL A 276 8.41 0.54 9.88
CA VAL A 276 8.35 -0.93 10.08
C VAL A 276 8.03 -1.26 11.55
N VAL A 277 6.74 -1.27 11.88
CA VAL A 277 6.19 -1.60 13.21
C VAL A 277 6.69 -2.95 13.74
N GLY A 278 6.71 -3.98 12.89
CA GLY A 278 7.18 -5.30 13.29
C GLY A 278 8.63 -5.30 13.78
N ALA A 279 9.50 -4.54 13.10
CA ALA A 279 10.90 -4.39 13.50
C ALA A 279 11.02 -3.55 14.78
N ALA A 280 10.28 -2.44 14.88
CA ALA A 280 10.29 -1.60 16.09
C ALA A 280 9.85 -2.38 17.34
N ASN A 281 8.84 -3.23 17.22
CA ASN A 281 8.37 -4.04 18.34
C ASN A 281 9.31 -5.20 18.70
N ARG A 282 10.29 -5.52 17.84
CA ARG A 282 11.33 -6.53 18.07
C ARG A 282 12.72 -5.92 18.22
N ASP A 283 12.82 -4.61 18.47
CA ASP A 283 14.09 -3.93 18.67
C ASP A 283 14.73 -4.37 20.01
N PRO A 284 15.92 -5.01 20.01
CA PRO A 284 16.57 -5.46 21.23
C PRO A 284 16.98 -4.31 22.17
N ARG A 285 17.05 -3.07 21.65
CA ARG A 285 17.31 -1.86 22.46
C ARG A 285 16.11 -1.48 23.33
N GLN A 286 14.91 -1.91 22.94
CA GLN A 286 13.65 -1.65 23.65
C GLN A 286 13.15 -2.90 24.38
N PHE A 287 13.33 -4.08 23.79
CA PHE A 287 12.83 -5.35 24.30
C PHE A 287 13.95 -6.41 24.32
N PRO A 288 14.57 -6.71 25.47
CA PRO A 288 15.58 -7.76 25.59
C PRO A 288 15.04 -9.12 25.16
N ASP A 289 15.81 -9.97 24.46
CA ASP A 289 15.32 -11.22 23.87
C ASP A 289 13.99 -11.04 23.10
N PRO A 290 13.95 -10.16 22.08
CA PRO A 290 12.71 -9.67 21.49
C PRO A 290 11.89 -10.74 20.77
N ASP A 291 12.52 -11.84 20.36
CA ASP A 291 11.88 -12.94 19.65
C ASP A 291 11.18 -13.95 20.57
N ARG A 292 11.49 -13.90 21.88
CA ARG A 292 10.81 -14.73 22.89
C ARG A 292 9.44 -14.16 23.20
N PHE A 293 8.42 -15.02 23.14
CA PHE A 293 7.10 -14.73 23.68
C PHE A 293 7.14 -14.88 25.20
N ASP A 294 6.97 -13.78 25.92
CA ASP A 294 6.89 -13.77 27.38
C ASP A 294 5.71 -12.89 27.85
N PRO A 295 4.55 -13.48 28.18
CA PRO A 295 3.40 -12.76 28.69
C PRO A 295 3.69 -11.91 29.93
N ARG A 296 4.77 -12.18 30.67
CA ARG A 296 5.15 -11.47 31.90
C ARG A 296 6.27 -10.46 31.65
N ARG A 297 6.67 -10.23 30.40
CA ARG A 297 7.68 -9.24 30.01
C ARG A 297 7.31 -7.84 30.56
N PRO A 298 8.19 -7.21 31.36
CA PRO A 298 7.99 -5.84 31.79
C PRO A 298 7.86 -4.89 30.60
N GLY A 299 6.77 -4.11 30.56
CA GLY A 299 6.55 -3.10 29.52
C GLY A 299 6.17 -3.64 28.15
N ASN A 300 5.65 -4.87 28.05
CA ASN A 300 5.09 -5.43 26.81
C ASN A 300 3.98 -4.56 26.16
N ASN A 301 3.34 -3.69 26.94
CA ASN A 301 2.35 -2.71 26.48
C ASN A 301 2.94 -1.48 25.76
N ARG A 302 4.26 -1.35 25.65
CA ARG A 302 4.94 -0.24 24.96
C ARG A 302 5.07 -0.44 23.45
N GLY A 303 4.61 -1.57 22.92
CA GLY A 303 4.63 -1.87 21.50
C GLY A 303 3.79 -0.89 20.67
N LEU A 304 4.17 -0.72 19.41
CA LEU A 304 3.55 0.20 18.44
C LEU A 304 2.49 -0.48 17.56
N ALA A 305 1.93 -1.62 18.00
CA ALA A 305 0.93 -2.37 17.24
C ALA A 305 -0.33 -1.54 16.92
N PHE A 306 -0.65 -0.56 17.77
CA PHE A 306 -1.74 0.40 17.56
C PHE A 306 -1.26 1.79 17.14
N SER A 307 -0.03 1.90 16.61
CA SER A 307 0.61 3.15 16.24
C SER A 307 0.77 4.12 17.43
N ALA A 308 1.06 5.39 17.14
CA ALA A 308 1.15 6.47 18.12
C ALA A 308 0.68 7.81 17.52
N GLY A 309 0.43 8.80 18.39
CA GLY A 309 0.06 10.16 18.00
C GLY A 309 -1.39 10.29 17.56
N LYS A 310 -1.67 11.24 16.65
CA LYS A 310 -3.03 11.56 16.17
C LYS A 310 -3.75 10.40 15.48
N HIS A 311 -2.99 9.42 14.97
CA HIS A 311 -3.51 8.19 14.34
C HIS A 311 -3.33 6.96 15.25
N THR A 312 -3.35 7.15 16.57
CA THR A 312 -3.48 6.01 17.50
C THR A 312 -4.80 5.31 17.21
N CYS A 313 -4.78 3.98 17.12
CA CYS A 313 -5.95 3.21 16.72
C CYS A 313 -7.14 3.48 17.64
N PHE A 314 -8.20 4.05 17.08
CA PHE A 314 -9.43 4.33 17.83
C PHE A 314 -10.20 3.05 18.18
N GLY A 315 -10.01 1.97 17.42
CA GLY A 315 -10.60 0.65 17.66
C GLY A 315 -9.87 -0.18 18.74
N ALA A 316 -8.79 0.30 19.33
CA ALA A 316 -7.94 -0.48 20.23
C ALA A 316 -8.68 -1.07 21.45
N GLN A 317 -9.67 -0.35 22.00
CA GLN A 317 -10.47 -0.84 23.13
C GLN A 317 -11.46 -1.92 22.71
N LEU A 318 -12.08 -1.79 21.53
CA LEU A 318 -12.96 -2.83 20.99
C LEU A 318 -12.17 -4.09 20.65
N ALA A 319 -11.04 -3.92 19.95
CA ALA A 319 -10.13 -5.02 19.62
C ALA A 319 -9.59 -5.73 20.88
N ARG A 320 -9.44 -5.03 21.99
CA ARG A 320 -9.07 -5.63 23.28
C ARG A 320 -10.20 -6.51 23.80
N LEU A 321 -11.42 -5.97 23.89
CA LEU A 321 -12.60 -6.69 24.37
C LEU A 321 -12.86 -7.95 23.56
N GLU A 322 -12.84 -7.84 22.23
CA GLU A 322 -13.06 -8.99 21.33
C GLU A 322 -12.01 -10.09 21.55
N ALA A 323 -10.74 -9.71 21.64
CA ALA A 323 -9.66 -10.66 21.84
C ALA A 323 -9.71 -11.35 23.21
N GLU A 324 -9.98 -10.60 24.27
CA GLU A 324 -10.09 -11.14 25.63
C GLU A 324 -11.24 -12.15 25.72
N ILE A 325 -12.42 -11.78 25.23
CA ILE A 325 -13.62 -12.66 25.24
C ILE A 325 -13.38 -13.89 24.37
N ALA A 326 -12.86 -13.73 23.16
CA ALA A 326 -12.68 -14.84 22.23
C ALA A 326 -11.67 -15.87 22.75
N ILE A 327 -10.50 -15.43 23.23
CA ILE A 327 -9.48 -16.35 23.75
C ILE A 327 -9.94 -17.02 25.04
N GLN A 328 -10.56 -16.27 25.96
CA GLN A 328 -11.13 -16.85 27.17
C GLN A 328 -12.16 -17.93 26.85
N SER A 329 -13.09 -17.62 25.94
CA SER A 329 -14.13 -18.56 25.51
C SER A 329 -13.51 -19.80 24.88
N LEU A 330 -12.58 -19.62 23.95
CA LEU A 330 -11.92 -20.73 23.26
C LEU A 330 -11.19 -21.68 24.22
N LEU A 331 -10.41 -21.13 25.16
CA LEU A 331 -9.63 -21.94 26.11
C LEU A 331 -10.51 -22.61 27.18
N THR A 332 -11.64 -22.01 27.52
CA THR A 332 -12.64 -22.58 28.42
C THR A 332 -13.41 -23.72 27.74
N THR A 333 -13.86 -23.51 26.51
CA THR A 333 -14.63 -24.51 25.75
C THR A 333 -13.76 -25.69 25.31
N PHE A 334 -12.48 -25.45 24.97
CA PHE A 334 -11.55 -26.48 24.48
C PHE A 334 -10.32 -26.62 25.39
N PRO A 335 -10.45 -27.26 26.56
CA PRO A 335 -9.37 -27.37 27.54
C PRO A 335 -8.19 -28.24 27.05
N ARG A 336 -8.39 -29.03 25.98
CA ARG A 336 -7.35 -29.87 25.35
C ARG A 336 -6.83 -29.32 24.03
N LEU A 337 -7.19 -28.08 23.70
CA LEU A 337 -6.72 -27.38 22.51
C LEU A 337 -5.19 -27.41 22.44
N ARG A 338 -4.67 -27.86 21.29
CA ARG A 338 -3.24 -27.96 20.94
C ARG A 338 -3.09 -27.93 19.42
N TRP A 339 -1.86 -27.78 18.92
CA TRP A 339 -1.56 -28.01 17.51
C TRP A 339 -2.01 -29.41 17.07
N ALA A 340 -2.59 -29.52 15.88
CA ALA A 340 -2.84 -30.83 15.29
C ALA A 340 -1.50 -31.55 15.03
N PRO A 341 -1.47 -32.88 15.07
CA PRO A 341 -0.25 -33.63 14.77
C PRO A 341 0.36 -33.20 13.43
N GLN A 342 1.69 -33.14 13.36
CA GLN A 342 2.45 -32.78 12.14
C GLN A 342 2.17 -31.36 11.61
N THR A 343 1.53 -30.49 12.39
CA THR A 343 1.36 -29.08 12.02
C THR A 343 2.61 -28.29 12.37
N THR A 344 3.08 -27.48 11.42
CA THR A 344 4.11 -26.46 11.67
C THR A 344 3.53 -25.09 11.36
N ARG A 345 3.69 -24.15 12.29
CA ARG A 345 3.27 -22.76 12.07
C ARG A 345 4.03 -22.18 10.87
N THR A 346 3.28 -21.62 9.94
CA THR A 346 3.81 -20.86 8.81
C THR A 346 3.15 -19.49 8.82
N ASP A 347 3.95 -18.44 8.95
CA ASP A 347 3.43 -17.08 8.84
C ASP A 347 3.44 -16.63 7.38
N ALA A 348 2.45 -15.83 6.98
CA ALA A 348 2.37 -15.27 5.65
C ALA A 348 2.02 -13.78 5.68
N GLY A 349 2.43 -13.09 4.62
CA GLY A 349 2.17 -11.67 4.39
C GLY A 349 3.28 -10.75 4.90
N PHE A 350 3.40 -9.59 4.23
CA PHE A 350 4.32 -8.53 4.64
C PHE A 350 3.60 -7.34 5.26
N PRO A 351 2.71 -6.58 4.57
CA PRO A 351 2.06 -5.43 5.22
C PRO A 351 1.17 -5.86 6.38
N MET A 352 0.46 -6.95 6.17
CA MET A 352 -0.35 -7.64 7.16
C MET A 352 0.22 -9.05 7.33
N ARG A 353 0.49 -9.49 8.56
CA ARG A 353 1.15 -10.78 8.83
C ARG A 353 0.48 -11.53 9.97
N THR A 354 0.34 -12.84 9.80
CA THR A 354 -0.11 -13.79 10.84
C THR A 354 0.22 -15.23 10.39
N ALA A 355 -0.04 -16.22 11.24
CA ALA A 355 -0.11 -17.63 10.84
C ALA A 355 -1.12 -17.80 9.68
N ALA A 356 -0.67 -18.40 8.57
CA ALA A 356 -1.46 -18.62 7.37
C ALA A 356 -2.66 -19.54 7.63
N THR A 357 -2.44 -20.57 8.46
CA THR A 357 -3.48 -21.51 8.91
C THR A 357 -3.25 -21.91 10.37
N LEU A 358 -4.33 -22.24 11.08
CA LEU A 358 -4.28 -22.80 12.44
C LEU A 358 -4.95 -24.17 12.45
N GLN A 359 -4.17 -25.23 12.24
CA GLN A 359 -4.67 -26.60 12.35
C GLN A 359 -4.51 -27.10 13.79
N VAL A 360 -5.64 -27.30 14.47
CA VAL A 360 -5.67 -27.63 15.90
C VAL A 360 -6.39 -28.95 16.18
N SER A 361 -6.04 -29.59 17.28
CA SER A 361 -6.76 -30.73 17.84
C SER A 361 -7.51 -30.30 19.10
N LEU A 362 -8.78 -30.72 19.21
CA LEU A 362 -9.66 -30.44 20.35
C LEU A 362 -9.84 -31.68 21.27
N ASN A 363 -9.27 -32.82 20.86
CA ASN A 363 -9.51 -34.15 21.44
C ASN A 363 -8.71 -34.48 22.67
#